data_AF-A0A958FSP3-F1
#
_entry.id   AF-A0A958FSP3-F1
#
_cell.length_a   1.000
_cell.length_b   1.000
_cell.length_c   1.000
_cell.angle_alpha   90.00
_cell.angle_beta   90.00
_cell.angle_gamma   90.00
#
_symmetry.space_group_name_H-M   'P 1'
#
loop_
_entity.id
_entity.type
_entity.pdbx_description
1 polymer ?
#
loop_
_entity_poly.entity_id
_entity_poly.type
_entity_poly.pdbx_seq_one_letter_code
_entity_poly.pdbx_strand_id
1 'polypeptide(L)'
;MSRIAFKIPSVYSDLGEGDGVLHLENDQILIEYQIKDAFIGVLKSNIQKVIVPLVDIHDIVFQSKLIHSKLILSTKKMSTLANIPGSEKGEI
;
A
#
# COMPACT_ATOMS: atom_id res chain seq x y z
N MET A 1 -7.25 3.08 -17.91
CA MET A 1 -7.53 2.56 -16.55
C MET A 1 -6.97 3.55 -15.54
N SER A 2 -7.72 3.83 -14.47
CA SER A 2 -7.30 4.80 -13.44
C SER A 2 -6.20 4.20 -12.56
N ARG A 3 -5.20 5.02 -12.22
CA ARG A 3 -4.09 4.66 -11.32
C ARG A 3 -4.04 5.69 -10.20
N ILE A 4 -3.94 5.23 -8.96
CA ILE A 4 -3.85 6.10 -7.78
C ILE A 4 -2.45 5.92 -7.19
N ALA A 5 -1.67 7.00 -7.18
CA ALA A 5 -0.40 7.03 -6.48
C ALA A 5 -0.64 7.19 -4.98
N PHE A 6 0.14 6.50 -4.16
CA PHE A 6 0.09 6.58 -2.72
C PHE A 6 1.49 6.53 -2.11
N LYS A 7 1.59 6.94 -0.85
CA LYS A 7 2.80 6.82 -0.04
C LYS A 7 2.55 5.90 1.14
N ILE A 8 3.55 5.07 1.47
CA ILE A 8 3.61 4.30 2.70
C ILE A 8 4.49 5.09 3.67
N PRO A 9 3.92 5.70 4.72
CA PRO A 9 4.71 6.43 5.71
C PRO A 9 5.52 5.47 6.59
N SER A 10 6.71 5.91 7.03
CA SER A 10 7.50 5.30 8.10
C SER A 10 7.70 3.79 8.00
N VAL A 11 8.46 3.35 6.99
CA VAL A 11 8.84 1.95 6.85
C VAL A 11 10.11 1.68 7.67
N TYR A 12 10.13 0.60 8.47
CA TYR A 12 11.21 0.22 9.40
C TYR A 12 11.58 1.28 10.47
N SER A 13 10.81 1.39 11.55
CA SER A 13 11.13 2.29 12.69
C SER A 13 11.47 3.73 12.26
N ASP A 14 10.66 4.31 11.35
CA ASP A 14 10.83 5.64 10.74
C ASP A 14 12.02 5.82 9.78
N LEU A 15 12.67 4.74 9.33
CA LEU A 15 13.91 4.79 8.54
C LEU A 15 13.70 4.53 7.03
N GLY A 16 12.52 4.83 6.50
CA GLY A 16 12.24 4.72 5.08
C GLY A 16 10.86 5.26 4.68
N GLU A 17 10.75 5.70 3.42
CA GLU A 17 9.47 6.04 2.78
C GLU A 17 9.21 5.05 1.65
N GLY A 18 7.96 4.59 1.54
CA GLY A 18 7.51 3.80 0.40
C GLY A 18 6.73 4.66 -0.60
N ASP A 19 7.04 4.52 -1.88
CA ASP A 19 6.21 5.05 -2.97
C ASP A 19 5.49 3.88 -3.65
N GLY A 20 4.22 4.06 -3.98
CA GLY A 20 3.44 3.04 -4.66
C GLY A 20 2.36 3.56 -5.59
N VAL A 21 1.83 2.65 -6.40
CA VAL A 21 0.67 2.87 -7.27
C VAL A 21 -0.28 1.71 -7.08
N LEU A 22 -1.56 2.02 -6.90
CA LEU A 22 -2.64 1.03 -6.95
C LEU A 22 -3.47 1.24 -8.21
N HIS A 23 -3.96 0.15 -8.78
CA HIS A 23 -4.94 0.19 -9.86
C HIS A 23 -5.82 -1.05 -9.87
N LEU A 24 -7.01 -0.89 -10.40
CA LEU A 24 -7.93 -2.00 -10.63
C LEU A 24 -7.61 -2.65 -11.98
N GLU A 25 -7.47 -3.98 -11.99
CA GLU A 25 -7.34 -4.79 -13.18
C GLU A 25 -8.25 -6.00 -13.04
N ASN A 26 -9.22 -6.19 -13.94
CA ASN A 26 -10.24 -7.24 -13.81
C ASN A 26 -10.93 -7.18 -12.42
N ASP A 27 -10.98 -8.29 -11.69
CA ASP A 27 -11.56 -8.41 -10.34
C ASP A 27 -10.51 -8.37 -9.22
N GLN A 28 -9.42 -7.63 -9.43
CA GLN A 28 -8.34 -7.49 -8.46
C GLN A 28 -7.76 -6.07 -8.42
N ILE A 29 -7.33 -5.65 -7.24
CA ILE A 29 -6.50 -4.47 -7.05
C ILE A 29 -5.04 -4.93 -7.11
N LEU A 30 -4.28 -4.36 -8.04
CA LEU A 30 -2.82 -4.48 -8.05
C LEU A 30 -2.22 -3.33 -7.29
N ILE A 31 -1.36 -3.65 -6.33
CA ILE A 31 -0.57 -2.71 -5.56
C ILE A 31 0.89 -2.96 -5.92
N GLU A 32 1.53 -1.95 -6.50
CA GLU A 32 2.97 -1.95 -6.77
C GLU A 32 3.64 -0.94 -5.85
N TYR A 33 4.68 -1.33 -5.12
CA TYR A 33 5.38 -0.42 -4.23
C TYR A 33 6.89 -0.69 -4.21
N GLN A 34 7.65 0.34 -3.84
CA GLN A 34 9.10 0.24 -3.60
C GLN A 34 9.43 1.02 -2.34
N ILE A 35 10.38 0.53 -1.55
CA ILE A 35 10.88 1.20 -0.34
C ILE A 35 12.23 1.85 -0.65
N LYS A 36 12.40 3.08 -0.16
CA LYS A 36 13.68 3.81 -0.17
C LYS A 36 14.24 3.83 1.24
N ASP A 37 15.45 3.31 1.42
CA ASP A 37 16.16 3.39 2.71
C ASP A 37 16.62 4.82 3.01
N ALA A 38 16.33 5.31 4.22
CA ALA A 38 16.68 6.67 4.65
C ALA A 38 18.18 6.89 4.90
N PHE A 39 18.96 5.83 5.12
CA PHE A 39 20.36 5.97 5.53
C PHE A 39 21.33 6.30 4.40
N ILE A 40 21.06 5.89 3.15
CA ILE A 40 22.00 6.09 2.03
C ILE A 40 21.28 6.53 0.75
N GLY A 41 19.94 6.60 0.65
CA GLY A 41 19.23 7.13 -0.53
C GLY A 41 19.48 6.40 -1.87
N VAL A 42 20.34 5.38 -1.88
CA VAL A 42 20.86 4.69 -3.06
C VAL A 42 20.27 3.27 -3.19
N LEU A 43 19.88 2.63 -2.08
CA LEU A 43 19.23 1.32 -2.09
C LEU A 43 17.71 1.50 -2.17
N LYS A 44 17.18 1.34 -3.39
CA LYS A 44 15.75 1.10 -3.61
C LYS A 44 15.53 -0.40 -3.62
N SER A 45 14.49 -0.85 -2.92
CA SER A 45 14.04 -2.23 -3.11
C SER A 45 13.61 -2.45 -4.56
N ASN A 46 13.65 -3.71 -5.02
CA ASN A 46 12.90 -4.08 -6.21
C ASN A 46 11.42 -3.74 -6.02
N ILE A 47 10.71 -3.43 -7.11
CA ILE A 47 9.27 -3.22 -7.10
C ILE A 47 8.60 -4.50 -6.61
N GLN A 48 7.88 -4.40 -5.51
CA GLN A 48 7.06 -5.48 -4.98
C GLN A 48 5.65 -5.35 -5.54
N LYS A 49 5.01 -6.49 -5.81
CA LYS A 49 3.64 -6.56 -6.30
C LYS A 49 2.78 -7.34 -5.32
N VAL A 50 1.64 -6.77 -4.97
CA VAL A 50 0.61 -7.42 -4.16
C VAL A 50 -0.69 -7.42 -4.95
N ILE A 51 -1.29 -8.60 -5.06
CA ILE A 51 -2.59 -8.77 -5.71
C ILE A 51 -3.62 -8.94 -4.61
N VAL A 52 -4.60 -8.05 -4.59
CA VAL A 52 -5.73 -8.10 -3.66
C VAL A 52 -6.98 -8.42 -4.46
N PRO A 53 -7.46 -9.69 -4.43
CA PRO A 53 -8.73 -10.04 -5.04
C PRO A 53 -9.87 -9.21 -4.43
N LEU A 54 -10.79 -8.69 -5.25
CA LEU A 54 -11.93 -7.91 -4.73
C LEU A 54 -12.77 -8.73 -3.74
N VAL A 55 -12.85 -10.05 -3.93
CA VAL A 55 -13.55 -10.97 -3.02
C VAL A 55 -12.92 -11.03 -1.62
N ASP A 56 -11.63 -10.73 -1.49
CA ASP A 56 -10.92 -10.70 -0.22
C ASP A 56 -11.00 -9.32 0.47
N ILE A 57 -11.55 -8.30 -0.18
CA ILE A 57 -11.79 -6.99 0.43
C ILE A 57 -12.97 -7.10 1.39
N HIS A 58 -12.76 -6.56 2.60
CA HIS A 58 -13.79 -6.43 3.62
C HIS A 58 -14.44 -5.04 3.56
N ASP A 59 -13.62 -3.99 3.53
CA ASP A 59 -14.08 -2.60 3.52
C ASP A 59 -13.07 -1.67 2.83
N ILE A 60 -13.55 -0.52 2.32
CA ILE A 60 -12.72 0.55 1.76
C ILE A 60 -13.23 1.89 2.30
N VAL A 61 -12.39 2.58 3.07
CA VAL A 61 -12.73 3.88 3.66
C VAL A 61 -11.89 4.99 3.04
N PHE A 62 -12.54 5.98 2.43
CA PHE A 62 -11.87 7.19 1.97
C PHE A 62 -12.06 8.33 2.97
N GLN A 63 -10.96 8.79 3.56
CA GLN A 63 -10.92 9.92 4.47
C GLN A 63 -10.30 11.12 3.76
N SER A 64 -11.11 12.11 3.42
CA SER A 64 -10.64 13.38 2.86
C SER A 64 -10.42 14.39 3.98
N LYS A 65 -9.20 14.92 4.13
CA LYS A 65 -8.91 16.11 4.93
C LYS A 65 -8.44 17.23 4.00
N LEU A 66 -8.56 18.48 4.45
CA LEU A 66 -8.17 19.68 3.68
C LEU A 66 -6.74 19.65 3.11
N ILE A 67 -5.82 18.91 3.73
CA ILE A 67 -4.38 18.88 3.38
C ILE A 67 -3.95 17.53 2.78
N HIS A 68 -4.62 16.44 3.15
CA HIS A 68 -4.28 15.10 2.67
C HIS A 68 -5.52 14.22 2.65
N SER A 69 -5.53 13.25 1.76
CA SER A 69 -6.54 12.20 1.72
C SER A 69 -5.90 10.87 2.04
N LYS A 70 -6.65 10.00 2.72
CA LYS A 70 -6.26 8.62 3.00
C LYS A 70 -7.30 7.67 2.41
N LEU A 71 -6.83 6.59 1.81
CA LEU A 71 -7.63 5.43 1.45
C LEU A 71 -7.20 4.31 2.39
N ILE A 72 -8.13 3.76 3.14
CA ILE A 72 -7.89 2.63 4.04
C ILE A 72 -8.55 1.41 3.43
N LEU A 73 -7.77 0.36 3.21
CA LEU A 73 -8.22 -0.90 2.62
C LEU A 73 -8.15 -2.00 3.68
N SER A 74 -9.30 -2.55 4.05
CA SER A 74 -9.41 -3.66 4.99
C SER A 74 -9.71 -4.96 4.24
N THR A 75 -9.03 -6.04 4.59
CA THR A 75 -9.17 -7.36 3.96
C THR A 75 -9.69 -8.42 4.93
N LYS A 76 -10.32 -9.46 4.40
CA LYS A 76 -10.85 -10.59 5.16
C LYS A 76 -9.75 -11.47 5.77
N LYS A 77 -8.52 -11.40 5.23
CA LYS A 77 -7.38 -12.22 5.63
C LYS A 77 -6.15 -11.34 5.78
N MET A 78 -5.50 -11.40 6.95
CA MET A 78 -4.25 -10.68 7.19
C MET A 78 -3.15 -11.04 6.17
N SER A 79 -3.13 -12.28 5.70
CA SER A 79 -2.16 -12.77 4.70
C SER A 79 -2.22 -12.01 3.38
N THR A 80 -3.36 -11.40 3.03
CA THR A 80 -3.54 -10.67 1.76
C THR A 80 -2.67 -9.42 1.69
N LEU A 81 -2.43 -8.76 2.84
CA LEU A 81 -1.60 -7.56 2.92
C LEU A 81 -0.28 -7.76 3.67
N ALA A 82 0.01 -8.98 4.16
CA ALA A 82 1.15 -9.27 5.03
C ALA A 82 2.52 -8.86 4.47
N ASN A 83 2.65 -8.76 3.15
CA ASN A 83 3.88 -8.33 2.49
C ASN A 83 3.94 -6.80 2.28
N ILE A 84 2.95 -6.02 2.71
CA ILE A 84 2.98 -4.56 2.62
C ILE A 84 3.43 -4.00 3.98
N PRO A 85 4.58 -3.31 4.04
CA PRO A 85 5.01 -2.65 5.26
C PRO A 85 3.99 -1.61 5.72
N GLY A 86 3.75 -1.53 7.03
CA GLY A 86 2.73 -0.66 7.61
C GLY A 86 1.33 -1.26 7.62
N SER A 87 1.13 -2.49 7.10
CA SER A 87 -0.14 -3.19 7.26
C SER A 87 -0.30 -3.73 8.67
N GLU A 88 -1.47 -3.50 9.26
CA GLU A 88 -1.80 -3.98 10.60
C GLU A 88 -3.20 -4.59 10.61
N LYS A 89 -3.36 -5.77 11.21
CA LYS A 89 -4.67 -6.45 11.38
C LYS A 89 -5.46 -6.63 10.07
N GLY A 90 -4.77 -6.69 8.92
CA GLY A 90 -5.41 -6.84 7.61
C GLY A 90 -5.85 -5.52 6.97
N GLU A 91 -5.34 -4.39 7.45
CA GLU A 91 -5.60 -3.04 6.94
C GLU A 91 -4.32 -2.36 6.44
N ILE A 92 -4.45 -1.47 5.46
CA ILE A 92 -3.39 -0.56 4.96
C ILE A 92 -3.98 0.79 4.56
#